data_AF-A0A2G9YFC9-F1
#
_entry.id   AF-A0A2G9YFC9-F1
#
_cell.length_a   1.000
_cell.length_b   1.000
_cell.length_c   1.000
_cell.angle_alpha   90.00
_cell.angle_beta   90.00
_cell.angle_gamma   90.00
#
_symmetry.space_group_name_H-M   'P 1'
#
loop_
_entity.id
_entity.type
_entity.pdbx_description
1 polymer ?
#
loop_
_entity_poly.entity_id
_entity_poly.type
_entity_poly.pdbx_seq_one_letter_code
_entity_poly.pdbx_strand_id
1 'polypeptide(L)'
;MGNNKNLEKEVMEMNASVNFLIKLIVGIVVTVICFVPVEFYIAAKFLLNPQGFWQNFALLGIGIYVAGGAQILLFIIWVMLVIAIIDWDLG
;
A
#
# COMPACT_ATOMS: atom_id res chain seq x y z
N MET A 1 41.68 -1.43 -21.11
CA MET A 1 40.48 -2.30 -21.02
C MET A 1 39.99 -2.57 -19.59
N GLY A 2 40.80 -2.44 -18.53
CA GLY A 2 40.35 -2.67 -17.14
C GLY A 2 39.43 -1.60 -16.55
N ASN A 3 39.61 -0.32 -16.93
CA ASN A 3 38.85 0.79 -16.34
C ASN A 3 37.35 0.76 -16.71
N ASN A 4 37.01 0.28 -17.91
CA ASN A 4 35.62 0.23 -18.36
C ASN A 4 34.79 -0.83 -17.60
N LYS A 5 35.38 -1.98 -17.28
CA LYS A 5 34.69 -3.07 -16.55
C LYS A 5 34.38 -2.70 -15.10
N ASN A 6 35.20 -1.86 -14.47
CA ASN A 6 34.96 -1.39 -13.11
C ASN A 6 33.82 -0.37 -13.09
N LEU A 7 33.82 0.55 -14.04
CA LEU A 7 32.72 1.51 -14.23
C LEU A 7 31.39 0.81 -14.52
N GLU A 8 31.38 -0.24 -15.36
CA GLU A 8 30.18 -1.03 -15.62
C GLU A 8 29.63 -1.72 -14.37
N LYS A 9 30.49 -2.21 -13.47
CA LYS A 9 30.08 -2.80 -12.19
C LYS A 9 29.50 -1.77 -11.23
N GLU A 10 30.17 -0.64 -11.06
CA GLU A 10 29.69 0.46 -10.20
C GLU A 10 28.32 0.97 -10.66
N VAL A 11 28.12 1.12 -11.97
CA VAL A 11 26.83 1.52 -12.55
C VAL A 11 25.75 0.44 -12.32
N MET A 12 26.11 -0.83 -12.40
CA MET A 12 25.19 -1.94 -12.15
C MET A 12 24.74 -2.01 -10.68
N GLU A 13 25.67 -1.86 -9.74
CA GLU A 13 25.39 -1.81 -8.30
C GLU A 13 24.54 -0.58 -7.93
N MET A 14 24.85 0.58 -8.53
CA MET A 14 24.08 1.80 -8.35
C MET A 14 22.64 1.63 -8.88
N ASN A 15 22.45 1.06 -10.08
CA ASN A 15 21.12 0.82 -10.63
C ASN A 15 20.31 -0.18 -9.78
N ALA A 16 20.94 -1.24 -9.26
CA ALA A 16 20.29 -2.18 -8.36
C ALA A 16 19.77 -1.47 -7.09
N SER A 17 20.62 -0.63 -6.48
CA SER A 17 20.29 0.14 -5.29
C SER A 17 19.14 1.14 -5.53
N VAL A 18 19.17 1.85 -6.66
CA VAL A 18 18.10 2.79 -7.03
C VAL A 18 16.78 2.07 -7.27
N ASN A 19 16.80 0.92 -7.95
CA ASN A 19 15.60 0.11 -8.19
C ASN A 19 14.98 -0.39 -6.88
N PHE A 20 15.80 -0.79 -5.91
CA PHE A 20 15.32 -1.18 -4.58
C PHE A 20 14.64 -0.01 -3.86
N LEU A 21 15.27 1.18 -3.85
CA LEU A 21 14.69 2.38 -3.22
C LEU A 21 13.35 2.78 -3.83
N ILE A 22 13.23 2.75 -5.16
CA ILE A 22 11.97 3.06 -5.84
C ILE A 22 10.86 2.09 -5.41
N LYS A 23 11.16 0.78 -5.37
CA LYS A 23 10.20 -0.24 -4.92
C LYS A 23 9.76 -0.03 -3.47
N LEU A 24 10.69 0.34 -2.60
CA LEU A 24 10.40 0.62 -1.19
C LEU A 24 9.47 1.84 -1.05
N ILE A 25 9.75 2.92 -1.80
CA ILE A 25 8.89 4.12 -1.84
C ILE A 25 7.49 3.76 -2.36
N VAL A 26 7.40 3.01 -3.45
CA VAL A 26 6.11 2.55 -3.99
C VAL A 26 5.35 1.69 -2.97
N GLY A 27 6.05 0.80 -2.26
CA GLY A 27 5.46 0.00 -1.19
C GLY A 27 4.87 0.84 -0.07
N ILE A 28 5.58 1.87 0.39
CA ILE A 28 5.08 2.82 1.41
C ILE A 28 3.82 3.54 0.91
N VAL A 29 3.86 4.08 -0.32
CA VAL A 29 2.74 4.82 -0.91
C VAL A 29 1.50 3.94 -1.03
N VAL A 30 1.65 2.72 -1.55
CA VAL A 30 0.54 1.76 -1.67
C VAL A 30 0.01 1.37 -0.29
N THR A 31 0.89 1.19 0.70
CA THR A 31 0.48 0.92 2.09
C THR A 31 -0.47 2.00 2.60
N VAL A 32 -0.09 3.28 2.45
CA VAL A 32 -0.94 4.40 2.88
C VAL A 32 -2.27 4.42 2.13
N ILE A 33 -2.26 4.20 0.81
CA ILE A 33 -3.49 4.14 0.01
C ILE A 33 -4.41 3.01 0.48
N CYS A 34 -3.86 1.87 0.89
CA CYS A 34 -4.64 0.76 1.40
C CYS A 34 -5.35 1.09 2.72
N PHE A 35 -4.98 2.13 3.48
CA PHE A 35 -5.70 2.55 4.69
C PHE A 35 -6.81 3.57 4.44
N VAL A 36 -6.89 4.16 3.24
CA VAL A 36 -7.88 5.19 2.88
C VAL A 36 -9.33 4.77 3.15
N PRO A 37 -9.79 3.53 2.85
CA PRO A 37 -11.17 3.15 3.13
C PRO A 37 -11.53 3.20 4.61
N VAL A 38 -10.58 2.84 5.49
CA VAL A 38 -10.76 2.90 6.95
C VAL A 38 -10.81 4.34 7.42
N GLU A 39 -9.89 5.18 6.96
CA GLU A 39 -9.87 6.62 7.29
C GLU A 39 -11.16 7.31 6.83
N PHE A 40 -11.64 6.99 5.63
CA PHE A 40 -12.89 7.51 5.08
C PHE A 40 -14.10 7.10 5.94
N TYR A 41 -14.16 5.84 6.38
CA TYR A 41 -15.22 5.37 7.28
C TYR A 41 -15.22 6.13 8.62
N ILE A 42 -14.03 6.33 9.22
CA ILE A 42 -13.89 7.08 10.47
C ILE A 42 -14.33 8.54 10.28
N ALA A 43 -13.89 9.18 9.21
CA ALA A 43 -14.27 10.55 8.87
C ALA A 43 -15.79 10.68 8.65
N ALA A 44 -16.39 9.75 7.89
CA ALA A 44 -17.83 9.72 7.66
C ALA A 44 -18.62 9.56 8.98
N LYS A 45 -18.16 8.69 9.88
CA LYS A 45 -18.77 8.52 11.21
C LYS A 45 -18.69 9.79 12.06
N PHE A 46 -17.56 10.48 12.01
CA PHE A 46 -17.35 11.71 12.78
C PHE A 46 -18.19 12.87 12.23
N LEU A 47 -18.25 13.03 10.90
CA LEU A 47 -19.01 14.09 10.23
C LEU A 47 -20.52 13.91 10.33
N LEU A 48 -21.00 12.67 10.22
CA LEU A 48 -22.44 12.39 10.23
C LEU A 48 -23.04 12.32 11.64
N ASN A 49 -22.19 12.29 12.68
CA ASN A 49 -22.52 12.25 14.11
C ASN A 49 -23.86 11.52 14.40
N PRO A 50 -23.98 10.24 14.03
CA PRO A 50 -25.24 9.51 14.08
C PRO A 50 -25.75 9.39 15.52
N GLN A 51 -26.90 10.01 15.82
CA GLN A 51 -27.45 10.08 17.18
C GLN A 51 -28.38 8.92 17.53
N GLY A 52 -28.79 8.10 16.55
CA GLY A 52 -29.71 6.97 16.74
C GLY A 52 -29.12 5.60 16.40
N PHE A 53 -29.71 4.53 16.95
CA PHE A 53 -29.33 3.14 16.66
C PHE A 53 -29.38 2.82 15.15
N TRP A 54 -30.47 3.18 14.48
CA TRP A 54 -30.66 2.92 13.05
C TRP A 54 -29.66 3.64 12.15
N GLN A 55 -29.24 4.86 12.52
CA GLN A 55 -28.21 5.60 11.79
C GLN A 55 -26.84 4.95 11.96
N ASN A 56 -26.50 4.54 13.19
CA ASN A 56 -25.26 3.82 13.45
C ASN A 56 -25.23 2.46 12.73
N PHE A 57 -26.35 1.72 12.75
CA PHE A 57 -26.47 0.44 12.06
C PHE A 57 -26.34 0.59 10.54
N ALA A 58 -26.99 1.58 9.93
CA ALA A 58 -26.87 1.86 8.51
C ALA A 58 -25.44 2.29 8.12
N LEU A 59 -24.80 3.15 8.92
CA LEU A 59 -23.42 3.57 8.67
C LEU A 59 -22.46 2.39 8.71
N LEU A 60 -22.65 1.50 9.69
CA LEU A 60 -21.79 0.35 9.92
C LEU A 60 -22.01 -0.71 8.83
N GLY A 61 -23.25 -0.90 8.38
CA GLY A 61 -23.58 -1.75 7.23
C GLY A 61 -22.94 -1.26 5.92
N ILE A 62 -23.06 0.05 5.61
CA ILE A 62 -22.43 0.66 4.43
C ILE A 62 -20.90 0.64 4.56
N GLY A 63 -20.37 0.92 5.76
CA GLY A 63 -18.95 0.87 6.04
C GLY A 63 -18.36 -0.52 5.83
N ILE A 64 -19.00 -1.57 6.35
CA ILE A 64 -18.54 -2.95 6.15
C ILE A 64 -18.67 -3.36 4.68
N TYR A 65 -19.78 -3.02 4.03
CA TYR A 65 -20.04 -3.46 2.65
C TYR A 65 -19.12 -2.76 1.64
N VAL A 66 -19.01 -1.42 1.72
CA VAL A 66 -18.25 -0.61 0.76
C VAL A 66 -16.79 -0.50 1.18
N ALA A 67 -16.52 0.00 2.39
CA ALA A 67 -15.14 0.19 2.84
C ALA A 67 -14.49 -1.15 3.21
N GLY A 68 -15.19 -2.07 3.86
CA GLY A 68 -14.66 -3.39 4.21
C GLY A 68 -14.34 -4.26 2.99
N GLY A 69 -15.25 -4.32 2.00
CA GLY A 69 -15.00 -5.03 0.74
C GLY A 69 -13.82 -4.47 -0.04
N ALA A 70 -13.73 -3.14 -0.18
CA ALA A 70 -12.60 -2.48 -0.80
C ALA A 70 -11.30 -2.70 0.00
N GLN A 71 -11.36 -2.67 1.32
CA GLN A 71 -10.22 -2.89 2.21
C GLN A 71 -9.63 -4.30 2.06
N ILE A 72 -10.47 -5.33 1.93
CA ILE A 72 -10.01 -6.71 1.73
C ILE A 72 -9.27 -6.83 0.39
N LEU A 73 -9.83 -6.27 -0.69
CA LEU A 73 -9.17 -6.30 -2.01
C LEU A 73 -7.83 -5.54 -2.00
N LEU A 74 -7.81 -4.35 -1.40
CA LEU A 74 -6.59 -3.56 -1.25
C LEU A 74 -5.55 -4.25 -0.36
N PHE A 75 -5.99 -4.98 0.67
CA PHE A 75 -5.11 -5.78 1.52
C PHE A 75 -4.48 -6.93 0.75
N ILE A 76 -5.25 -7.64 -0.09
CA ILE A 76 -4.71 -8.70 -0.96
C ILE A 76 -3.65 -8.13 -1.92
N ILE A 77 -3.94 -7.01 -2.58
CA ILE A 77 -2.99 -6.32 -3.48
C ILE A 77 -1.73 -5.92 -2.71
N TRP A 78 -1.87 -5.39 -1.49
CA TRP A 78 -0.76 -5.02 -0.64
C TRP A 78 0.13 -6.21 -0.28
N VAL A 79 -0.46 -7.34 0.14
CA VAL A 79 0.29 -8.57 0.44
C VAL A 79 1.05 -9.07 -0.79
N MET A 80 0.41 -9.09 -1.97
CA MET A 80 1.08 -9.48 -3.21
C MET A 80 2.27 -8.56 -3.56
N LEU A 81 2.12 -7.26 -3.32
CA LEU A 81 3.18 -6.29 -3.57
C LEU A 81 4.35 -6.45 -2.60
N VAL A 82 4.08 -6.72 -1.31
CA VAL A 82 5.12 -7.02 -0.32
C VAL A 82 5.89 -8.29 -0.70
N ILE A 83 5.19 -9.36 -1.10
CA ILE A 83 5.83 -10.59 -1.58
C ILE A 83 6.69 -10.30 -2.82
N ALA A 84 6.18 -9.53 -3.79
CA ALA A 84 6.94 -9.18 -4.99
C ALA A 84 8.19 -8.34 -4.72
N ILE A 85 8.19 -7.52 -3.66
CA ILE A 85 9.40 -6.79 -3.23
C ILE A 85 10.40 -7.77 -2.61
N ILE A 86 9.94 -8.70 -1.76
CA ILE A 86 10.79 -9.66 -1.04
C ILE A 86 11.40 -10.71 -1.99
N ASP A 87 10.59 -11.30 -2.88
CA ASP A 87 11.05 -12.33 -3.82
C ASP A 87 12.13 -11.82 -4.77
N TRP A 88 12.08 -10.52 -5.11
CA TRP A 88 13.11 -9.89 -5.93
C TRP A 88 14.45 -9.70 -5.19
N ASP A 89 14.43 -9.60 -3.85
CA ASP A 89 15.63 -9.42 -3.03
C ASP A 89 16.30 -10.76 -2.67
N LEU A 90 15.60 -11.88 -2.87
CA LEU A 90 16.06 -13.25 -2.60
C LEU A 90 16.56 -14.02 -3.84
N GLY A 91 16.49 -13.43 -5.03
CA GLY A 91 16.95 -14.02 -6.30
C GLY A 91 18.07 -13.22 -6.95
#